data_AF-A0AA85AZX9-F1
#
_entry.id   AF-A0AA85AZX9-F1
#
_cell.length_a   1.000
_cell.length_b   1.000
_cell.length_c   1.000
_cell.angle_alpha   90.00
_cell.angle_beta   90.00
_cell.angle_gamma   90.00
#
_symmetry.space_group_name_H-M   'P 1'
#
loop_
_entity.id
_entity.type
_entity.pdbx_description
1 polymer ?
#
loop_
_entity_poly.entity_id
_entity_poly.type
_entity_poly.pdbx_seq_one_letter_code
_entity_poly.pdbx_strand_id
1 'polypeptide(L)'
;MSVYGIYVISESGSLQFYYDHSDVNVEVEKKYDFPLSFHFKAMDGRIVVDFGACDDVKIGYTVISVDGITAKGTSLEDNRDILKFFQIKTTFH
;
A
#
# COMPACT_ATOMS: atom_id res chain seq x y z
N MET A 1 16.97 -10.23 -19.53
CA MET A 1 15.82 -10.95 -18.94
C MET A 1 16.22 -11.31 -17.52
N SER A 2 15.52 -10.79 -16.51
CA SER A 2 15.81 -11.05 -15.09
C SER A 2 14.87 -12.11 -14.55
N VAL A 3 15.33 -12.93 -13.62
CA VAL A 3 14.49 -13.85 -12.85
C VAL A 3 13.92 -13.07 -11.67
N TYR A 4 12.59 -12.98 -11.56
CA TYR A 4 11.91 -12.24 -10.49
C TYR A 4 11.64 -13.10 -9.24
N GLY A 5 11.53 -14.41 -9.40
CA GLY A 5 11.33 -15.30 -8.26
C GLY A 5 11.42 -16.78 -8.66
N ILE A 6 11.68 -17.63 -7.67
CA ILE A 6 11.76 -19.08 -7.79
C ILE A 6 10.77 -19.69 -6.79
N TYR A 7 9.88 -20.54 -7.30
CA TYR A 7 8.91 -21.29 -6.49
C TYR A 7 9.19 -22.78 -6.66
N VAL A 8 9.44 -23.48 -5.56
CA VAL A 8 9.51 -24.94 -5.54
C VAL A 8 8.23 -25.46 -4.89
N ILE A 9 7.45 -26.20 -5.67
CA ILE A 9 6.13 -26.71 -5.26
C ILE A 9 6.23 -28.23 -5.22
N SER A 10 5.74 -28.84 -4.13
CA SER A 10 5.65 -30.30 -4.05
C SER A 10 4.59 -30.84 -5.00
N GLU A 11 4.63 -32.14 -5.28
CA GLU A 11 3.56 -32.82 -6.04
C GLU A 11 2.18 -32.61 -5.40
N SER A 12 2.11 -32.53 -4.07
CA SER A 12 0.88 -32.23 -3.33
C SER A 12 0.38 -30.77 -3.44
N GLY A 13 1.11 -29.91 -4.17
CA GLY A 13 0.75 -28.49 -4.36
C GLY A 13 1.19 -27.55 -3.22
N SER A 14 2.00 -28.02 -2.28
CA SER A 14 2.49 -27.18 -1.17
C SER A 14 3.75 -26.41 -1.58
N LEU A 15 3.84 -25.14 -1.19
CA LEU A 15 5.05 -24.32 -1.39
C LEU A 15 6.15 -24.80 -0.45
N GLN A 16 7.21 -25.40 -1.00
CA GLN A 16 8.34 -25.94 -0.24
C GLN A 16 9.48 -24.92 -0.11
N PHE A 17 9.67 -24.11 -1.14
CA PHE A 17 10.68 -23.06 -1.15
C PHE A 17 10.21 -21.89 -2.01
N TYR A 18 10.54 -20.68 -1.55
CA TYR A 18 10.28 -19.43 -2.25
C TYR A 18 11.52 -18.56 -2.17
N TYR A 19 11.94 -18.05 -3.31
CA TYR A 19 12.92 -16.98 -3.41
C TYR A 19 12.34 -15.85 -4.24
N ASP A 20 12.32 -14.65 -3.67
CA ASP A 20 11.89 -13.43 -4.34
C ASP A 20 13.12 -12.59 -4.69
N HIS A 21 13.24 -12.20 -5.94
CA HIS A 21 14.25 -11.27 -6.45
C HIS A 21 13.53 -10.09 -7.15
N SER A 22 12.39 -9.68 -6.62
CA SER A 22 11.76 -8.41 -6.98
C SER A 22 12.27 -7.29 -6.06
N ASP A 23 13.45 -6.75 -6.35
CA ASP A 23 14.02 -5.59 -5.63
C ASP A 23 13.30 -4.25 -5.89
N VAL A 24 12.06 -4.28 -6.39
CA VAL A 24 11.37 -3.07 -6.85
C VAL A 24 10.13 -2.79 -5.99
N ASN A 25 10.37 -2.45 -4.72
CA ASN A 25 9.40 -1.68 -3.96
C ASN A 25 9.51 -0.23 -4.41
N VAL A 26 8.67 0.17 -5.38
CA VAL A 26 8.52 1.59 -5.73
C VAL A 26 7.74 2.26 -4.62
N GLU A 27 8.47 2.87 -3.69
CA GLU A 27 7.91 3.70 -2.64
C GLU A 27 7.79 5.13 -3.18
N VAL A 28 6.57 5.68 -3.12
CA VAL A 28 6.29 7.05 -3.54
C VAL A 28 5.86 7.83 -2.30
N GLU A 29 6.70 8.76 -1.88
CA GLU A 29 6.37 9.71 -0.82
C GLU A 29 6.05 11.07 -1.46
N LYS A 30 4.82 11.55 -1.22
CA LYS A 30 4.38 12.85 -1.74
C LYS A 30 3.39 13.49 -0.79
N LYS A 31 3.45 14.82 -0.70
CA LYS A 31 2.47 15.64 -0.01
C LYS A 31 1.22 15.80 -0.87
N TYR A 32 0.05 15.58 -0.28
CA TYR A 32 -1.24 15.79 -0.93
C TYR A 32 -2.04 16.86 -0.18
N ASP A 33 -2.84 17.61 -0.92
CA ASP A 33 -3.78 18.58 -0.38
C ASP A 33 -5.20 18.01 -0.34
N PHE A 34 -6.05 18.54 0.55
CA PHE A 34 -7.45 18.17 0.60
C PHE A 34 -8.27 18.91 -0.47
N PRO A 35 -9.17 18.24 -1.21
CA PRO A 35 -9.49 16.82 -1.14
C PRO A 35 -8.47 15.96 -1.91
N LEU A 36 -8.24 14.75 -1.40
CA LEU A 36 -7.42 13.75 -2.08
C LEU A 36 -8.00 13.46 -3.47
N SER A 37 -7.14 13.44 -4.49
CA SER A 37 -7.53 13.24 -5.89
C SER A 37 -7.86 11.79 -6.25
N PHE A 38 -7.69 10.87 -5.31
CA PHE A 38 -7.90 9.44 -5.48
C PHE A 38 -8.65 8.84 -4.29
N HIS A 39 -9.31 7.72 -4.54
CA HIS A 39 -10.16 7.01 -3.61
C HIS A 39 -9.44 5.80 -3.05
N PHE A 40 -9.61 5.61 -1.75
CA PHE A 40 -9.04 4.50 -1.01
C PHE A 40 -10.12 3.49 -0.63
N LYS A 41 -9.71 2.22 -0.53
CA LYS A 41 -10.55 1.12 -0.06
C LYS A 41 -9.75 0.20 0.84
N ALA A 42 -10.40 -0.37 1.84
CA ALA A 42 -9.83 -1.45 2.63
C ALA A 42 -9.92 -2.77 1.83
N MET A 43 -8.76 -3.39 1.56
CA MET A 43 -8.65 -4.68 0.88
C MET A 43 -7.58 -5.52 1.58
N ASP A 44 -7.91 -6.78 1.92
CA ASP A 44 -7.01 -7.73 2.59
C ASP A 44 -6.32 -7.17 3.84
N GLY A 45 -7.06 -6.35 4.61
CA GLY A 45 -6.58 -5.73 5.84
C GLY A 45 -5.62 -4.56 5.64
N ARG A 46 -5.47 -4.04 4.42
CA ARG A 46 -4.66 -2.86 4.08
C ARG A 46 -5.49 -1.80 3.36
N ILE A 47 -5.00 -0.57 3.33
CA ILE A 47 -5.63 0.51 2.57
C ILE A 47 -4.98 0.63 1.20
N VAL A 48 -5.78 0.44 0.16
CA VAL A 48 -5.33 0.38 -1.23
C VAL A 48 -6.02 1.48 -2.05
N VAL A 49 -5.30 2.04 -3.02
CA VAL A 49 -5.86 2.97 -4.02
C VAL A 49 -6.77 2.21 -4.99
N ASP A 50 -8.07 2.53 -4.97
CA ASP A 50 -9.12 1.87 -5.76
C ASP A 50 -9.46 2.64 -7.04
N PHE A 51 -9.42 3.98 -6.98
CA PHE A 51 -9.77 4.83 -8.12
C PHE A 51 -9.01 6.15 -8.13
N GLY A 52 -8.63 6.62 -9.32
CA GLY A 52 -7.81 7.82 -9.51
C GLY A 52 -6.33 7.47 -9.51
N ALA A 53 -5.64 7.81 -10.60
CA ALA A 53 -4.19 7.77 -10.68
C ALA A 53 -3.73 9.21 -10.91
N CYS A 54 -2.97 9.75 -9.97
CA CYS A 54 -2.36 11.06 -10.08
C CYS A 54 -0.87 10.88 -9.86
N ASP A 55 -0.06 11.47 -10.74
CA ASP A 55 1.40 11.36 -10.72
C ASP A 55 1.89 9.91 -10.80
N ASP A 56 2.78 9.51 -9.88
CA ASP A 56 3.41 8.19 -9.82
C ASP A 56 2.58 7.15 -9.02
N VAL A 57 1.50 7.57 -8.35
CA VAL A 57 0.64 6.65 -7.59
C VAL A 57 -0.38 5.99 -8.52
N LYS A 58 -0.33 4.66 -8.57
CA LYS A 58 -1.20 3.84 -9.42
C LYS A 58 -2.22 3.08 -8.58
N ILE A 59 -3.27 2.64 -9.25
CA ILE A 59 -4.26 1.72 -8.67
C ILE A 59 -3.53 0.47 -8.18
N GLY A 60 -3.90 -0.01 -6.98
CA GLY A 60 -3.26 -1.15 -6.33
C GLY A 60 -2.10 -0.77 -5.38
N TYR A 61 -1.67 0.50 -5.38
CA TYR A 61 -0.70 0.97 -4.38
C TYR A 61 -1.34 0.93 -2.99
N THR A 62 -0.52 0.56 -2.01
CA THR A 62 -0.94 0.43 -0.61
C THR A 62 -0.34 1.55 0.22
N VAL A 63 -1.09 2.07 1.19
CA VAL A 63 -0.57 3.04 2.16
C VAL A 63 0.40 2.34 3.11
N ILE A 64 1.66 2.80 3.13
CA ILE A 64 2.73 2.26 3.98
C ILE A 64 2.92 3.13 5.24
N SER A 65 2.87 4.44 5.07
CA SER A 65 2.99 5.42 6.16
C SER A 65 2.23 6.71 5.81
N VAL A 66 1.88 7.47 6.84
CA VAL A 66 1.27 8.81 6.73
C VAL A 66 1.97 9.73 7.71
N ASP A 67 2.54 10.83 7.22
CA ASP A 67 3.32 11.80 8.01
C ASP A 67 4.41 11.14 8.89
N GLY A 68 5.08 10.12 8.35
CA GLY A 68 6.11 9.36 9.06
C GLY A 68 5.58 8.31 10.06
N ILE A 69 4.26 8.17 10.23
CA ILE A 69 3.65 7.15 11.08
C ILE A 69 3.30 5.93 10.22
N THR A 70 3.84 4.77 10.58
CA THR A 70 3.64 3.52 9.84
C THR A 70 2.17 3.06 9.90
N ALA A 71 1.68 2.52 8.78
CA ALA A 71 0.38 1.88 8.70
C ALA A 71 0.46 0.44 9.21
N LYS A 72 -0.38 0.11 10.19
CA LYS A 72 -0.64 -1.24 10.67
C LYS A 72 -1.97 -1.74 10.11
N GLY A 73 -1.93 -2.16 8.84
CA GLY A 73 -3.11 -2.61 8.12
C GLY A 73 -4.04 -1.45 7.73
N THR A 74 -5.19 -1.34 8.38
CA THR A 74 -6.18 -0.26 8.15
C THR A 74 -6.04 0.93 9.09
N SER A 75 -5.18 0.83 10.10
CA SER A 75 -4.97 1.86 11.12
C SER A 75 -3.50 2.31 11.16
N LEU A 76 -3.23 3.52 11.63
CA LEU A 76 -1.88 3.95 12.00
C LEU A 76 -1.43 3.26 13.28
N GLU A 77 -0.13 3.25 13.56
CA GLU A 77 0.43 2.83 14.85
C GLU A 77 -0.18 3.60 16.05
N ASP A 78 -0.63 4.82 15.82
CA ASP A 78 -1.32 5.68 16.79
C ASP A 78 -2.82 5.33 16.96
N ASN A 79 -3.27 4.16 16.51
CA ASN A 79 -4.66 3.66 16.56
C ASN A 79 -5.71 4.50 15.80
N ARG A 80 -5.28 5.49 15.01
CA ARG A 80 -6.18 6.26 14.14
C ARG A 80 -6.50 5.46 12.87
N ASP A 81 -7.77 5.47 12.49
CA ASP A 81 -8.25 4.85 11.24
C ASP A 81 -7.83 5.71 10.04
N ILE A 82 -7.12 5.11 9.08
CA ILE A 82 -6.54 5.81 7.92
C ILE A 82 -7.64 6.42 7.04
N LEU A 83 -8.72 5.68 6.78
CA LEU A 83 -9.81 6.13 5.91
C LEU A 83 -10.52 7.35 6.52
N LYS A 84 -10.75 7.32 7.84
CA LYS A 84 -11.36 8.45 8.55
C LYS A 84 -10.41 9.64 8.60
N PHE A 85 -9.12 9.40 8.80
CA PHE A 85 -8.11 10.44 8.84
C PHE A 85 -8.05 11.25 7.54
N PHE A 86 -8.11 10.57 6.39
CA PHE A 86 -8.12 11.18 5.06
C PHE A 86 -9.39 11.96 4.71
N GLN A 87 -10.50 11.71 5.40
CA GLN A 87 -11.75 12.45 5.19
C GLN A 87 -11.78 13.82 5.91
N ILE A 88 -10.87 14.05 6.85
CA ILE A 88 -10.87 15.26 7.69
C ILE A 88 -9.98 16.34 7.05
N LYS A 89 -10.57 17.48 6.69
CA LYS A 89 -9.84 18.61 6.08
C LYS A 89 -8.77 19.22 7.00
N THR A 90 -9.02 19.28 8.30
CA THR A 90 -8.11 19.91 9.31
C THR A 90 -6.74 19.23 9.39
N THR A 91 -6.67 17.98 8.96
CA THR A 91 -5.46 17.17 8.97
C THR A 91 -4.42 17.64 7.96
N PHE A 92 -4.84 18.28 6.88
CA PHE A 92 -3.97 18.71 5.79
C PHE A 92 -3.47 20.14 6.07
N HIS A 93 -2.14 20.28 6.19
CA HIS A 93 -1.44 21.54 6.45
C HIS A 93 -0.45 21.87 5.33
#